data_AF-A0A067HF71-F1
#
_entry.id   AF-A0A067HF71-F1
#
_cell.length_a   1.000
_cell.length_b   1.000
_cell.length_c   1.000
_cell.angle_alpha   90.00
_cell.angle_beta   90.00
_cell.angle_gamma   90.00
#
_symmetry.space_group_name_H-M   'P 1'
#
loop_
_entity.id
_entity.type
_entity.pdbx_description
1 polymer ?
#
loop_
_entity_poly.entity_id
_entity_poly.type
_entity_poly.pdbx_seq_one_letter_code
_entity_poly.pdbx_strand_id
1 'polypeptide(L)'
;MMHQICWYFTESWDQFRINGRVDVIDGSNSDPEKLQIREKSWFGCSMKARLQYLDPEQGCPSVNEQPKEFSLDPCAGPVDAFCVLILDPDQVDYLNLKSNQKLKFMSRLSDNGEKYWASLKTSPEC
;
A
#
# COMPACT_ATOMS: atom_id res chain seq x y z
N MET A 1 4.19 -12.32 8.47
CA MET A 1 4.76 -12.33 7.10
C MET A 1 5.38 -10.96 6.84
N MET A 2 6.61 -10.91 6.36
CA MET A 2 7.26 -9.65 5.96
C MET A 2 6.87 -9.36 4.51
N HIS A 3 6.39 -8.15 4.26
CA HIS A 3 6.01 -7.70 2.92
C HIS A 3 7.01 -6.65 2.43
N GLN A 4 7.21 -6.58 1.12
CA GLN A 4 8.09 -5.60 0.49
C GLN A 4 7.36 -4.91 -0.66
N ILE A 5 7.40 -3.58 -0.68
CA ILE A 5 7.01 -2.75 -1.82
C ILE A 5 8.28 -2.24 -2.49
N CYS A 6 8.36 -2.41 -3.82
CA CYS A 6 9.42 -1.85 -4.64
C CYS A 6 8.87 -0.68 -5.44
N TRP A 7 9.39 0.52 -5.20
CA TRP A 7 8.99 1.73 -5.91
C TRP A 7 10.20 2.31 -6.65
N TYR A 8 10.11 2.36 -7.97
CA TYR A 8 11.13 2.94 -8.84
C TYR A 8 10.64 4.24 -9.50
N PHE A 9 11.46 5.28 -9.43
CA PHE A 9 11.25 6.57 -10.08
C PHE A 9 12.16 6.67 -11.30
N THR A 10 11.57 6.61 -12.48
CA THR A 10 12.29 6.52 -13.76
C THR A 10 13.05 7.81 -14.13
N GLU A 11 12.56 8.97 -13.70
CA GLU A 11 13.19 10.27 -14.02
C GLU A 11 14.44 10.54 -13.18
N SER A 12 14.37 10.27 -11.87
CA SER A 12 15.46 10.50 -10.91
C SER A 12 16.37 9.30 -10.70
N TRP A 13 15.95 8.13 -11.19
CA TRP A 13 16.63 6.84 -11.05
C TRP A 13 16.75 6.39 -9.60
N ASP A 14 15.76 6.79 -8.79
CA ASP A 14 15.63 6.39 -7.40
C ASP A 14 14.82 5.09 -7.30
N GLN A 15 15.29 4.19 -6.46
CA GLN A 15 14.59 2.98 -6.08
C GLN A 15 14.46 2.92 -4.56
N PHE A 16 13.24 2.70 -4.09
CA PHE A 16 12.93 2.43 -2.69
C PHE A 16 12.38 1.01 -2.57
N ARG A 17 13.01 0.18 -1.75
CA ARG A 17 12.47 -1.12 -1.32
C ARG A 17 12.05 -0.99 0.14
N ILE A 18 10.76 -0.88 0.36
CA ILE A 18 10.16 -0.63 1.66
C ILE A 18 9.69 -1.98 2.20
N ASN A 19 10.31 -2.43 3.29
CA ASN A 19 9.94 -3.63 4.02
C ASN A 19 9.10 -3.24 5.23
N GLY A 20 8.17 -4.10 5.61
CA GLY A 20 7.41 -3.89 6.82
C GLY A 20 6.27 -4.88 7.03
N ARG A 21 5.46 -4.57 8.04
CA ARG A 21 4.22 -5.28 8.32
C ARG A 21 3.08 -4.60 7.56
N VAL A 22 2.25 -5.42 6.93
CA VAL A 22 1.02 -4.93 6.29
C VAL A 22 -0.14 -5.35 7.18
N ASP A 23 -0.92 -4.37 7.61
CA ASP A 23 -2.21 -4.57 8.25
C ASP A 23 -3.30 -4.48 7.18
N VAL A 24 -4.30 -5.37 7.28
CA VAL A 24 -5.41 -5.45 6.34
C VAL A 24 -6.69 -5.04 7.07
N ILE A 25 -7.30 -3.95 6.61
CA ILE A 25 -8.54 -3.43 7.17
C ILE A 25 -9.68 -3.76 6.21
N ASP A 26 -10.39 -4.84 6.51
CA ASP A 26 -11.61 -5.26 5.83
C ASP A 26 -12.87 -4.87 6.62
N GLY A 27 -14.05 -5.24 6.09
CA GLY A 27 -15.34 -4.97 6.74
C GLY A 27 -15.61 -5.76 8.02
N SER A 28 -14.81 -6.81 8.31
CA SER A 28 -14.94 -7.65 9.50
C SER A 28 -14.07 -7.19 10.68
N ASN A 29 -13.28 -6.13 10.48
CA ASN A 29 -12.39 -5.60 11.52
C ASN A 29 -13.19 -5.08 12.72
N SER A 30 -12.79 -5.48 13.94
CA SER A 30 -13.47 -5.09 15.17
C SER A 30 -13.06 -3.72 15.71
N ASP A 31 -11.99 -3.14 15.19
CA ASP A 31 -11.44 -1.86 15.65
C ASP A 31 -12.19 -0.68 14.99
N PRO A 32 -12.94 0.13 15.77
CA PRO A 32 -13.70 1.25 15.22
C PRO A 32 -12.84 2.32 14.54
N GLU A 33 -11.60 2.53 15.00
CA GLU A 33 -10.69 3.51 14.39
C GLU A 33 -10.25 3.04 13.00
N LYS A 34 -9.96 1.75 12.86
CA LYS A 34 -9.64 1.14 11.56
C LYS A 34 -10.82 1.18 10.61
N LEU A 35 -12.04 0.91 11.08
CA LEU A 35 -13.25 1.03 10.27
C LEU A 35 -13.45 2.48 9.78
N GLN A 36 -13.18 3.49 10.62
CA GLN A 36 -13.21 4.89 10.18
C GLN A 36 -12.15 5.21 9.12
N ILE A 37 -10.94 4.63 9.23
CA ILE A 37 -9.91 4.77 8.19
C ILE A 37 -10.42 4.17 6.88
N ARG A 38 -10.98 2.96 6.91
CA ARG A 38 -11.57 2.29 5.75
C ARG A 38 -12.65 3.14 5.09
N GLU A 39 -13.55 3.71 5.87
CA GLU A 39 -14.61 4.58 5.38
C GLU A 39 -14.06 5.86 4.73
N LYS A 40 -13.13 6.55 5.40
CA LYS A 40 -12.48 7.76 4.86
C LYS A 40 -11.73 7.46 3.56
N SER A 41 -11.01 6.35 3.49
CA SER A 41 -10.31 5.92 2.29
C SER A 41 -11.27 5.64 1.14
N TRP A 42 -12.41 4.99 1.39
CA TRP A 42 -13.43 4.75 0.38
C TRP A 42 -13.99 6.04 -0.21
N PHE A 43 -14.38 7.00 0.63
CA PHE A 43 -14.90 8.27 0.16
C PHE A 43 -13.83 9.18 -0.46
N GLY A 44 -12.55 8.96 -0.13
CA GLY A 44 -11.42 9.58 -0.80
C GLY A 44 -11.16 9.04 -2.22
N CYS A 45 -11.68 7.85 -2.56
CA CYS A 45 -11.57 7.29 -3.90
C CYS A 45 -12.54 7.94 -4.89
N SER A 46 -12.08 8.15 -6.12
CA SER A 46 -12.94 8.55 -7.23
C SER A 46 -14.05 7.53 -7.47
N MET A 47 -15.16 7.96 -8.07
CA MET A 47 -16.27 7.06 -8.43
C MET A 47 -15.80 5.90 -9.32
N LYS A 48 -14.94 6.19 -10.30
CA LYS A 48 -14.38 5.18 -11.21
C LYS A 48 -13.59 4.10 -10.46
N ALA A 49 -12.81 4.49 -9.45
CA ALA A 49 -12.05 3.54 -8.63
C ALA A 49 -12.98 2.70 -7.74
N ARG A 50 -14.04 3.30 -7.16
CA ARG A 50 -15.03 2.58 -6.37
C ARG A 50 -15.82 1.55 -7.19
N LEU A 51 -16.19 1.89 -8.42
CA LEU A 51 -16.89 0.98 -9.34
C LEU A 51 -16.09 -0.28 -9.68
N GLN A 52 -14.76 -0.23 -9.63
CA GLN A 52 -13.93 -1.42 -9.88
C GLN A 52 -14.15 -2.52 -8.84
N TYR A 53 -14.60 -2.19 -7.63
CA TYR A 53 -14.87 -3.20 -6.59
C TYR A 53 -16.21 -3.93 -6.79
N LEU A 54 -17.05 -3.50 -7.73
CA LEU A 54 -18.33 -4.14 -8.02
C LEU A 54 -18.25 -5.27 -9.05
N ASP A 55 -17.12 -5.40 -9.74
CA ASP A 55 -16.94 -6.42 -10.77
C ASP A 55 -16.19 -7.64 -10.21
N PRO A 56 -16.90 -8.72 -9.83
CA PRO A 56 -16.26 -9.92 -9.29
C PRO A 56 -15.44 -10.70 -10.33
N GLU A 57 -15.57 -10.38 -11.63
CA GLU A 57 -14.86 -11.07 -12.72
C GLU A 57 -13.53 -10.39 -13.08
N GLN A 58 -13.13 -9.32 -12.37
CA GLN A 58 -11.84 -8.65 -12.60
C GLN A 58 -10.66 -9.62 -12.46
N GLY A 59 -9.93 -9.80 -13.55
CA GLY A 59 -8.76 -10.67 -13.64
C GLY A 59 -9.03 -12.06 -14.24
N CYS A 60 -10.28 -12.43 -14.50
CA CYS A 60 -10.62 -13.62 -15.28
C CYS A 60 -10.69 -13.29 -16.78
N PRO A 61 -10.24 -14.19 -17.67
CA PRO A 61 -10.48 -14.04 -19.10
C PRO A 61 -11.98 -14.14 -19.36
N SER A 62 -12.61 -13.02 -19.71
CA SER A 62 -14.04 -12.98 -20.03
C SER A 62 -14.34 -13.72 -21.34
N VAL A 63 -15.26 -14.68 -21.30
CA VAL A 63 -15.74 -15.43 -22.47
C VAL A 63 -16.87 -14.68 -23.21
N ASN A 64 -17.46 -13.65 -22.57
CA ASN A 64 -18.50 -12.79 -23.15
C ASN A 64 -18.22 -11.32 -22.84
N GLU A 65 -17.93 -10.52 -23.86
CA GLU A 65 -17.69 -9.07 -23.78
C GLU A 65 -19.00 -8.26 -23.74
N GLN A 66 -19.97 -8.64 -22.90
CA GLN A 66 -21.13 -7.76 -22.68
C GLN A 66 -20.78 -6.74 -21.59
N PRO A 67 -20.92 -5.42 -21.86
CA PRO A 67 -20.73 -4.41 -20.84
C PRO A 67 -21.75 -4.60 -19.71
N LYS A 68 -21.30 -5.03 -18.53
CA LYS A 68 -22.12 -4.97 -17.32
C LYS A 68 -22.08 -3.53 -16.80
N GLU A 69 -23.22 -2.85 -16.82
CA GLU A 69 -23.36 -1.54 -16.19
C GLU A 69 -23.47 -1.71 -14.67
N PHE A 70 -22.44 -1.30 -13.95
CA PHE A 70 -22.45 -1.20 -12.50
C PHE A 70 -22.74 0.24 -12.10
N SER A 71 -23.63 0.43 -11.13
CA SER A 71 -23.90 1.73 -10.51
C SER A 71 -23.69 1.65 -9.00
N LEU A 72 -23.14 2.73 -8.44
CA LEU A 72 -22.95 2.91 -7.00
C LEU A 72 -23.64 4.20 -6.59
N ASP A 73 -24.35 4.17 -5.47
CA ASP A 73 -24.76 5.39 -4.78
C ASP A 73 -23.49 6.11 -4.26
N PRO A 74 -23.26 7.39 -4.63
CA PRO A 74 -22.09 8.14 -4.16
C PRO A 74 -21.97 8.26 -2.64
N CYS A 75 -23.10 8.18 -1.93
CA CYS A 75 -23.19 8.25 -0.48
C CYS A 75 -23.05 6.88 0.20
N ALA A 76 -23.07 5.78 -0.56
CA ALA A 76 -22.91 4.45 0.01
C ALA A 76 -21.49 4.24 0.54
N GLY A 77 -21.41 3.61 1.71
CA GLY A 77 -20.15 3.22 2.34
C GLY A 77 -19.40 2.11 1.59
N PRO A 78 -18.23 1.69 2.08
CA PRO A 78 -17.38 0.73 1.39
C PRO A 78 -18.00 -0.67 1.32
N VAL A 79 -18.04 -1.24 0.11
CA VAL A 79 -18.47 -2.62 -0.18
C VAL A 79 -17.54 -3.65 0.45
N ASP A 80 -18.02 -4.86 0.74
CA ASP A 80 -17.24 -5.90 1.45
C ASP A 80 -15.88 -6.24 0.79
N ALA A 81 -15.83 -6.25 -0.54
CA ALA A 81 -14.60 -6.49 -1.30
C ALA A 81 -13.53 -5.39 -1.13
N PHE A 82 -13.91 -4.20 -0.64
CA PHE A 82 -12.99 -3.09 -0.41
C PHE A 82 -12.22 -3.27 0.91
N CYS A 83 -10.90 -3.27 0.82
CA CYS A 83 -9.99 -3.32 1.97
C CYS A 83 -8.95 -2.19 1.89
N VAL A 84 -8.49 -1.72 3.05
CA VAL A 84 -7.35 -0.80 3.14
C VAL A 84 -6.13 -1.54 3.64
N LEU A 85 -5.02 -1.41 2.91
CA LEU A 85 -3.72 -1.96 3.31
C LEU A 85 -2.88 -0.85 3.93
N ILE A 86 -2.43 -1.04 5.18
CA ILE A 86 -1.51 -0.13 5.86
C ILE A 86 -0.16 -0.82 6.00
N LEU A 87 0.87 -0.30 5.32
CA LEU A 87 2.25 -0.73 5.52
C LEU A 87 2.87 0.10 6.64
N ASP A 88 3.30 -0.55 7.73
CA ASP A 88 4.17 0.00 8.76
C ASP A 88 5.63 -0.40 8.46
N PRO A 89 6.46 0.51 7.90
CA PRO A 89 7.81 0.16 7.45
C PRO A 89 8.75 -0.13 8.61
N ASP A 90 9.56 -1.19 8.50
CA ASP A 90 10.63 -1.51 9.45
C ASP A 90 12.02 -1.27 8.86
N GLN A 91 12.17 -1.39 7.54
CA GLN A 91 13.40 -1.16 6.80
C GLN A 91 13.11 -0.54 5.43
N VAL A 92 13.96 0.38 4.99
CA VAL A 92 13.92 0.93 3.63
C VAL A 92 15.30 0.84 2.99
N ASP A 93 15.41 0.13 1.88
CA ASP A 93 16.61 0.15 1.05
C ASP A 93 16.42 1.19 -0.05
N TYR A 94 17.26 2.22 -0.04
CA TYR A 94 17.32 3.26 -1.06
C TYR A 94 18.51 3.01 -1.99
N LEU A 95 18.27 3.09 -3.28
CA LEU A 95 19.29 3.00 -4.32
C LEU A 95 19.05 4.11 -5.34
N ASN A 96 20.09 4.89 -5.64
CA ASN A 96 20.09 5.80 -6.77
C ASN A 96 21.13 5.35 -7.78
N LEU A 97 20.66 4.95 -8.97
CA LEU A 97 21.54 4.42 -10.02
C LEU A 97 22.37 5.52 -10.69
N LYS A 98 21.88 6.76 -10.73
CA LYS A 98 22.57 7.88 -11.37
C LYS A 98 23.81 8.35 -10.59
N SER A 99 23.71 8.40 -9.27
CA SER A 99 24.79 8.78 -8.35
C SER A 99 25.55 7.58 -7.77
N ASN A 100 25.13 6.36 -8.11
CA ASN A 100 25.65 5.11 -7.55
C ASN A 100 25.64 5.10 -6.01
N GLN A 101 24.57 5.62 -5.41
CA GLN A 101 24.42 5.72 -3.97
C GLN A 101 23.45 4.65 -3.47
N LYS A 102 23.83 3.93 -2.41
CA LYS A 102 22.96 2.98 -1.71
C LYS A 102 22.92 3.32 -0.23
N LEU A 103 21.72 3.47 0.31
CA LEU A 103 21.46 3.70 1.73
C LEU A 103 20.49 2.64 2.24
N LYS A 104 20.71 2.19 3.47
CA LYS A 104 19.77 1.34 4.20
C LYS A 104 19.28 2.09 5.42
N PHE A 105 17.97 2.21 5.57
CA PHE A 105 17.31 2.76 6.74
C PHE A 105 16.68 1.61 7.51
N MET A 106 16.88 1.58 8.83
CA MET A 106 16.29 0.57 9.70
C MET A 106 15.64 1.26 10.89
N SER A 107 14.40 0.88 11.15
CA SER A 107 13.72 1.28 12.37
C SER A 107 14.27 0.48 13.56
N ARG A 108 14.37 1.15 14.69
CA ARG A 108 14.80 0.60 15.97
C ARG A 108 13.88 1.11 17.05
N LEU A 109 13.79 0.36 18.14
CA LEU A 109 13.13 0.80 19.35
C LEU A 109 14.20 1.29 20.33
N SER A 110 13.99 2.45 20.93
CA SER A 110 14.79 2.92 22.06
C SER A 110 14.33 2.25 23.36
N ASP A 111 15.10 2.43 24.43
CA ASP A 111 14.83 1.83 25.74
C ASP A 111 13.47 2.27 26.33
N ASN A 112 12.95 3.43 25.89
CA ASN A 112 11.62 3.95 26.24
C ASN A 112 10.49 3.45 25.32
N GLY A 113 10.78 2.59 24.33
CA GLY A 113 9.80 2.05 23.39
C GLY A 113 9.48 2.94 22.19
N GLU A 114 10.14 4.09 22.03
CA GLU A 114 9.93 4.96 20.86
C GLU A 114 10.65 4.42 19.62
N LYS A 115 9.97 4.52 18.47
CA LYS A 115 10.54 4.10 17.19
C LYS A 115 11.40 5.22 16.62
N TYR A 116 12.67 4.95 16.39
CA TYR A 116 13.60 5.86 15.71
C TYR A 116 14.24 5.18 14.49
N TRP A 117 14.83 5.98 13.61
CA TRP A 117 15.43 5.50 12.36
C TRP A 117 16.94 5.70 12.39
N ALA A 118 17.68 4.63 12.05
CA ALA A 118 19.11 4.68 11.77
C ALA A 118 19.35 4.52 10.28
N SER A 119 20.34 5.23 9.73
CA SER A 119 20.76 5.09 8.34
C SER A 119 22.19 4.57 8.24
N LEU A 120 22.45 3.75 7.23
CA LEU A 120 23.77 3.22 6.90
C LEU A 120 24.00 3.37 5.41
N LYS A 121 25.13 3.99 5.03
CA LYS A 121 25.59 3.95 3.65
C LYS A 121 26.24 2.61 3.38
N THR A 122 25.79 1.93 2.34
CA THR A 122 26.29 0.61 1.95
C THR A 122 26.96 0.70 0.58
N SER A 123 27.91 -0.18 0.31
CA SER A 123 28.45 -0.33 -1.05
C SER A 123 27.32 -0.74 -2.00
N PRO A 124 27.24 -0.20 -3.23
CA PRO A 124 26.27 -0.63 -4.24
C PRO A 124 26.36 -2.13 -4.57
N GLU A 125 27.56 -2.69 -4.42
CA GLU A 125 27.92 -4.07 -4.83
C GLU A 125 27.71 -5.13 -3.73
N CYS A 126 27.29 -4.73 -2.53
CA CYS A 126 27.00 -5.64 -1.40
C CYS A 126 25.51 -5.96 -1.26
#